data_AF-A0A924DCB8-F1
#
_entry.id   AF-A0A924DCB8-F1
#
_cell.length_a   1.000
_cell.length_b   1.000
_cell.length_c   1.000
_cell.angle_alpha   90.00
_cell.angle_beta   90.00
_cell.angle_gamma   90.00
#
_symmetry.space_group_name_H-M   'P 1'
#
loop_
_entity.id
_entity.type
_entity.pdbx_description
1 polymer ?
#
loop_
_entity_poly.entity_id
_entity_poly.type
_entity_poly.pdbx_seq_one_letter_code
_entity_poly.pdbx_strand_id
1 'polypeptide(L)'
;LEEFLGTAPDLISRIGSAVAQGDAQALKAEAHALKGSCRTIGAVELATLLAELELAGKSGDIAPTQELSTRLTNEFTRLRFNLESYLHDKAA
;
A
#
# COMPACT_ATOMS: atom_id res chain seq x y z
N LEU A 1 -2.64 -0.34 -15.08
CA LEU A 1 -2.21 0.84 -14.29
C LEU A 1 -3.42 1.63 -13.80
N GLU A 2 -4.40 1.92 -14.65
CA GLU A 2 -5.65 2.60 -14.24
C GLU A 2 -6.41 1.85 -13.13
N GLU A 3 -6.57 0.52 -13.26
CA GLU A 3 -7.19 -0.32 -12.22
C GLU A 3 -6.44 -0.24 -10.88
N PHE A 4 -5.10 -0.24 -10.91
CA PHE A 4 -4.28 -0.05 -9.71
C PHE A 4 -4.49 1.35 -9.09
N LEU A 5 -4.50 2.40 -9.90
CA LEU A 5 -4.72 3.77 -9.44
C LEU A 5 -6.13 3.96 -8.85
N GLY A 6 -7.13 3.22 -9.34
CA GLY A 6 -8.49 3.24 -8.81
C GLY A 6 -8.68 2.45 -7.52
N THR A 7 -7.92 1.36 -7.31
CA THR A 7 -8.12 0.44 -6.16
C THR A 7 -7.16 0.68 -5.00
N ALA A 8 -5.92 1.09 -5.29
CA ALA A 8 -4.88 1.28 -4.27
C ALA A 8 -5.22 2.35 -3.20
N PRO A 9 -5.87 3.50 -3.51
CA PRO A 9 -6.21 4.50 -2.49
C PRO A 9 -7.10 3.95 -1.38
N ASP A 10 -8.12 3.16 -1.74
CA ASP A 10 -9.04 2.54 -0.78
C ASP A 10 -8.31 1.54 0.12
N LEU A 11 -7.46 0.69 -0.46
CA LEU A 11 -6.66 -0.28 0.30
C LEU A 11 -5.70 0.42 1.27
N ILE A 12 -5.06 1.52 0.86
CA ILE A 12 -4.17 2.31 1.72
C ILE A 12 -4.94 2.96 2.87
N SER A 13 -6.14 3.48 2.60
CA SER A 13 -7.01 4.04 3.64
C SER A 13 -7.42 2.99 4.67
N ARG A 14 -7.75 1.77 4.22
CA ARG A 14 -8.09 0.64 5.10
C ARG A 14 -6.90 0.17 5.92
N ILE A 15 -5.70 0.12 5.34
CA ILE A 15 -4.46 -0.17 6.06
C ILE A 15 -4.25 0.86 7.18
N GLY A 16 -4.36 2.16 6.87
CA GLY A 16 -4.24 3.21 7.88
C GLY A 16 -5.27 3.09 9.00
N SER A 17 -6.51 2.73 8.65
CA SER A 17 -7.59 2.49 9.63
C SER A 17 -7.31 1.28 10.51
N ALA A 18 -6.82 0.17 9.94
CA ALA A 18 -6.46 -1.04 10.67
C ALA A 18 -5.30 -0.76 11.66
N VAL A 19 -4.30 0.02 11.25
CA VAL A 19 -3.21 0.48 12.11
C VAL A 19 -3.73 1.33 13.27
N ALA A 20 -4.61 2.31 12.99
CA ALA A 20 -5.17 3.18 14.01
C ALA A 20 -6.05 2.44 15.04
N GLN A 21 -6.76 1.39 14.60
CA GLN A 21 -7.65 0.58 15.43
C GLN A 21 -6.96 -0.59 16.12
N GLY A 22 -5.69 -0.87 15.78
CA GLY A 22 -5.01 -2.08 16.25
C GLY A 22 -5.62 -3.38 15.71
N ASP A 23 -6.22 -3.35 14.52
CA ASP A 23 -6.80 -4.52 13.87
C ASP A 23 -5.72 -5.26 13.05
N ALA A 24 -5.03 -6.19 13.70
CA ALA A 24 -3.98 -7.00 13.07
C ALA A 24 -4.50 -7.83 11.88
N GLN A 25 -5.73 -8.34 11.96
CA GLN A 25 -6.30 -9.21 10.93
C GLN A 25 -6.63 -8.41 9.67
N ALA A 26 -7.28 -7.25 9.84
CA ALA A 26 -7.55 -6.33 8.74
C ALA A 26 -6.23 -5.84 8.13
N LEU A 27 -5.25 -5.45 8.96
CA LEU A 27 -3.95 -4.99 8.49
C LEU A 27 -3.29 -6.03 7.57
N LYS A 28 -3.24 -7.30 8.02
CA LYS A 28 -2.69 -8.40 7.23
C LYS A 28 -3.42 -8.56 5.90
N ALA A 29 -4.76 -8.59 5.93
CA ALA A 29 -5.57 -8.86 4.73
C ALA A 29 -5.41 -7.75 3.67
N GLU A 30 -5.51 -6.49 4.09
CA GLU A 30 -5.43 -5.33 3.19
C GLU A 30 -4.00 -5.16 2.64
N ALA A 31 -2.98 -5.35 3.50
CA ALA A 31 -1.58 -5.33 3.06
C ALA A 31 -1.29 -6.44 2.05
N HIS A 32 -1.81 -7.65 2.26
CA HIS A 32 -1.66 -8.78 1.33
C HIS A 32 -2.27 -8.47 -0.05
N ALA A 33 -3.49 -7.93 -0.07
CA ALA A 33 -4.19 -7.60 -1.30
C ALA A 33 -3.44 -6.54 -2.11
N LEU A 34 -3.02 -5.44 -1.48
CA LEU A 34 -2.30 -4.37 -2.16
C LEU A 34 -0.91 -4.82 -2.61
N LYS A 35 -0.22 -5.65 -1.82
CA LYS A 35 1.12 -6.18 -2.16
C LYS A 35 1.11 -6.95 -3.48
N GLY A 36 0.07 -7.76 -3.71
CA GLY A 36 -0.11 -8.49 -4.96
C GLY A 36 -0.16 -7.53 -6.15
N SER A 37 -0.98 -6.50 -6.05
CA SER A 37 -1.12 -5.46 -7.08
C SER A 37 0.19 -4.70 -7.33
N CYS A 38 0.93 -4.34 -6.28
CA CYS A 38 2.24 -3.68 -6.40
C CYS A 38 3.27 -4.56 -7.12
N ARG A 39 3.30 -5.87 -6.87
CA ARG A 39 4.21 -6.79 -7.57
C ARG A 39 3.88 -6.90 -9.06
N THR A 40 2.59 -6.94 -9.41
CA THR A 40 2.14 -7.03 -10.81
C THR A 40 2.60 -5.84 -11.65
N ILE A 41 2.66 -4.64 -11.06
CA ILE A 41 3.07 -3.42 -11.76
C ILE A 41 4.56 -3.07 -11.58
N GLY A 42 5.32 -3.89 -10.84
CA GLY A 42 6.73 -3.65 -10.57
C GLY A 42 7.03 -2.57 -9.51
N ALA A 43 6.05 -2.21 -8.68
CA ALA A 43 6.24 -1.28 -7.55
C ALA A 43 6.90 -1.98 -6.36
N VAL A 44 8.19 -2.30 -6.50
CA VAL A 44 8.94 -3.14 -5.56
C VAL A 44 9.02 -2.54 -4.16
N GLU A 45 9.27 -1.24 -4.04
CA GLU A 45 9.40 -0.58 -2.73
C GLU A 45 8.10 -0.62 -1.92
N LEU A 46 6.96 -0.36 -2.57
CA LEU A 46 5.65 -0.51 -1.94
C LEU A 46 5.37 -1.96 -1.56
N ALA A 47 5.71 -2.92 -2.44
CA ALA A 47 5.52 -4.34 -2.14
C ALA A 47 6.34 -4.80 -0.91
N THR A 48 7.51 -4.20 -0.67
CA THR A 48 8.33 -4.46 0.52
C THR A 48 7.68 -3.88 1.78
N LEU A 49 7.25 -2.62 1.75
CA LEU A 49 6.54 -2.00 2.89
C LEU A 49 5.27 -2.78 3.26
N LEU A 50 4.51 -3.24 2.25
CA LEU A 50 3.30 -4.02 2.47
C LEU A 50 3.61 -5.42 3.02
N ALA A 51 4.75 -6.02 2.66
CA ALA A 51 5.17 -7.28 3.25
C ALA A 51 5.52 -7.13 4.74
N GLU A 52 6.12 -6.01 5.14
CA GLU A 52 6.40 -5.70 6.55
C GLU A 52 5.10 -5.48 7.33
N LEU A 53 4.15 -4.72 6.78
CA LEU A 53 2.82 -4.52 7.38
C LEU A 53 2.02 -5.83 7.49
N GLU A 54 2.06 -6.69 6.46
CA GLU A 54 1.42 -8.00 6.49
C GLU A 54 2.05 -8.91 7.56
N LEU A 55 3.38 -8.87 7.71
CA LEU A 55 4.08 -9.62 8.73
C LEU A 55 3.71 -9.14 10.14
N ALA A 56 3.66 -7.83 10.35
CA ALA A 56 3.21 -7.22 11.61
C ALA A 56 1.77 -7.61 11.96
N GLY A 57 0.85 -7.56 10.99
CA GLY A 57 -0.52 -8.06 11.17
C GLY A 57 -0.57 -9.58 11.44
N LYS A 58 0.34 -10.36 10.85
CA LYS A 58 0.44 -11.81 11.11
C LYS A 58 0.98 -12.13 12.50
N SER A 59 1.96 -11.37 13.01
CA SER A 59 2.53 -11.55 14.34
C SER A 59 1.66 -10.96 15.45
N GLY A 60 0.75 -10.05 15.12
CA GLY A 60 -0.03 -9.27 16.09
C GLY A 60 0.77 -8.12 16.71
N ASP A 61 2.01 -7.89 16.26
CA ASP A 61 2.84 -6.77 16.71
C ASP A 61 2.57 -5.55 15.83
N ILE A 62 1.62 -4.72 16.28
CA ILE A 62 1.14 -3.56 15.53
C ILE A 62 1.92 -2.29 15.89
N ALA A 63 2.77 -2.32 16.93
CA ALA A 63 3.55 -1.17 17.37
C ALA A 63 4.41 -0.51 16.26
N PRO A 64 5.12 -1.25 15.38
CA PRO A 64 5.93 -0.62 14.32
C PRO A 64 5.10 -0.10 13.14
N THR A 65 3.80 -0.37 13.08
CA THR A 65 3.02 -0.21 11.85
C THR A 65 2.61 1.23 11.54
N GLN A 66 2.61 2.13 12.52
CA GLN A 66 2.32 3.56 12.31
C GLN A 66 3.36 4.23 11.40
N GLU A 67 4.65 3.98 11.65
CA GLU A 67 5.72 4.51 10.82
C GLU A 67 5.66 3.90 9.41
N LEU A 68 5.46 2.58 9.34
CA LEU A 68 5.33 1.87 8.06
C LEU A 68 4.13 2.35 7.23
N SER A 69 2.98 2.61 7.86
CA SER A 69 1.78 3.15 7.18
C SER A 69 2.01 4.58 6.68
N THR A 70 2.76 5.39 7.42
CA THR A 70 3.13 6.74 6.99
C THR A 70 4.05 6.69 5.77
N ARG A 71 5.08 5.84 5.82
CA ARG A 71 6.00 5.60 4.69
C ARG A 71 5.25 5.08 3.46
N LEU A 72 4.34 4.12 3.65
CA LEU A 72 3.49 3.58 2.58
C LEU A 72 2.71 4.68 1.86
N THR A 73 2.07 5.58 2.62
CA THR A 73 1.26 6.67 2.06
C THR A 73 2.11 7.65 1.25
N ASN A 74 3.31 7.98 1.75
CA ASN A 74 4.24 8.86 1.05
C ASN A 74 4.76 8.23 -0.26
N GLU A 75 5.18 6.98 -0.22
CA GLU A 75 5.66 6.28 -1.41
C GLU A 75 4.55 6.06 -2.45
N PHE A 76 3.33 5.77 -2.01
CA PHE A 76 2.20 5.67 -2.93
C PHE A 76 1.89 7.01 -3.59
N THR A 77 1.97 8.12 -2.84
CA THR A 77 1.75 9.46 -3.40
C THR A 77 2.76 9.77 -4.50
N ARG A 78 4.05 9.44 -4.28
CA ARG A 78 5.12 9.59 -5.29
C ARG A 78 4.86 8.71 -6.51
N LEU A 79 4.54 7.42 -6.29
CA LEU A 79 4.27 6.50 -7.39
C LEU A 79 3.07 6.94 -8.22
N ARG A 80 1.97 7.33 -7.57
CA ARG A 80 0.75 7.79 -8.25
C ARG A 80 1.05 8.97 -9.16
N PHE A 81 1.75 9.98 -8.67
CA PHE A 81 2.14 11.14 -9.47
C PHE A 81 2.95 10.73 -10.72
N ASN A 82 3.94 9.86 -10.56
CA ASN A 82 4.76 9.37 -11.67
C ASN A 82 3.94 8.56 -12.69
N LEU A 83 3.02 7.70 -12.23
CA LEU A 83 2.16 6.90 -13.10
C LEU A 83 1.16 7.75 -13.87
N GLU A 84 0.53 8.74 -13.21
CA GLU A 84 -0.39 9.67 -13.85
C GLU A 84 0.32 10.51 -14.92
N SER A 85 1.51 11.02 -14.63
CA SER A 85 2.35 11.73 -15.62
C SER A 85 2.70 10.83 -16.81
N TYR A 86 3.12 9.59 -16.56
CA TYR A 86 3.45 8.64 -17.63
C TYR A 86 2.25 8.30 -18.52
N LEU A 87 1.06 8.11 -17.94
CA LEU A 87 -0.17 7.84 -18.69
C LEU A 87 -0.60 9.05 -19.51
N HIS A 88 -0.42 10.27 -18.98
CA HIS A 88 -0.68 11.51 -19.72
C HIS A 88 0.25 11.65 -20.93
N ASP A 89 1.56 11.46 -20.74
CA ASP A 89 2.56 11.57 -21.81
C ASP A 89 2.39 10.51 -22.91
N LYS A 90 1.84 9.34 -22.59
CA LYS A 90 1.54 8.29 -23.57
C LYS A 90 0.23 8.49 -24.35
N ALA A 91 -0.67 9.32 -23.84
CA ALA A 91 -1.95 9.63 -24.48
C ALA A 91 -1.89 10.84 -25.40
N ALA A 92 -0.79 11.63 -25.33
CA ALA A 92 -0.47 12.75 -26.20
C ALA A 92 0.29 12.32 -27.45
#